data_AF-A0A1X9MDZ4-F1
#
_entry.id   AF-A0A1X9MDZ4-F1
#
_cell.length_a   1.000
_cell.length_b   1.000
_cell.length_c   1.000
_cell.angle_alpha   90.00
_cell.angle_beta   90.00
_cell.angle_gamma   90.00
#
_symmetry.space_group_name_H-M   'P 1'
#
loop_
_entity.id
_entity.type
_entity.pdbx_description
1 polymer ?
#
loop_
_entity_poly.entity_id
_entity_poly.type
_entity_poly.pdbx_seq_one_letter_code
_entity_poly.pdbx_strand_id
1 'polypeptide(L)' 'MGYSLHAGMVVVADGTDLAEERLERVLTTDPGMGVIRHADAGYELAQKVAKEKGIVIPMNK' A
#
# COMPACT_ATOMS: atom_id res chain seq x y z
N MET A 1 8.76 16.31 22.05
CA MET A 1 9.42 15.60 20.94
C MET A 1 9.38 14.10 21.24
N GLY A 2 9.11 13.24 20.26
CA GLY A 2 9.17 11.76 20.43
C GLY A 2 7.85 10.97 20.39
N TYR A 3 6.74 11.56 19.93
CA TYR A 3 5.41 10.91 19.94
C TYR A 3 4.98 10.29 18.62
N SER A 4 5.70 10.52 17.52
CA SER A 4 5.30 10.05 16.20
C SER A 4 6.49 9.66 15.34
N LEU A 5 6.26 8.67 14.50
CA LEU A 5 7.07 8.30 13.34
C LEU A 5 6.14 8.17 12.14
N HIS A 6 6.52 8.75 11.01
CA HIS A 6 5.77 8.68 9.75
C HIS A 6 6.74 8.75 8.57
N ALA A 7 6.28 8.29 7.40
CA ALA A 7 7.02 8.32 6.16
C ALA A 7 6.25 9.12 5.09
N GLY A 8 6.98 9.63 4.10
CA GLY A 8 6.41 10.30 2.93
C GLY A 8 7.03 9.76 1.65
N MET A 9 6.24 9.75 0.56
CA MET A 9 6.65 9.26 -0.75
C MET A 9 6.25 10.27 -1.84
N VAL A 10 7.12 10.45 -2.84
CA VAL A 10 6.86 11.25 -4.05
C VAL A 10 7.39 10.49 -5.26
N VAL A 11 6.60 10.45 -6.33
CA VAL A 11 6.99 9.91 -7.64
C VAL A 11 6.56 10.91 -8.72
N VAL A 12 7.36 11.03 -9.78
CA VAL A 12 7.12 11.97 -10.89
C VAL A 12 6.63 11.20 -12.11
N ALA A 13 5.57 11.71 -12.73
CA ALA A 13 5.09 11.27 -14.04
C ALA A 13 5.69 12.19 -15.12
N ASP A 14 6.87 11.82 -15.65
CA ASP A 14 7.58 12.61 -16.67
C ASP A 14 7.30 12.16 -18.12
N GLY A 15 6.42 11.18 -18.30
CA GLY A 15 6.00 10.66 -19.62
C GLY A 15 6.91 9.56 -20.18
N THR A 16 7.91 9.09 -19.44
CA THR A 16 8.76 7.97 -19.85
C THR A 16 8.16 6.60 -19.49
N ASP A 17 8.49 5.56 -20.26
CA ASP A 17 8.13 4.16 -19.94
C ASP A 17 8.64 3.73 -18.56
N LEU A 18 9.80 4.26 -18.14
CA LEU A 18 10.34 4.00 -16.80
C LEU A 18 9.48 4.62 -15.70
N ALA A 19 8.90 5.81 -15.93
CA ALA A 19 7.98 6.41 -14.98
C ALA A 19 6.68 5.59 -14.89
N GLU A 20 6.18 5.05 -15.99
CA GLU A 20 5.03 4.15 -15.99
C GLU A 20 5.25 2.93 -15.07
N GLU A 21 6.36 2.21 -15.24
CA GLU A 21 6.71 1.05 -14.41
C GLU A 21 6.83 1.41 -12.92
N ARG A 22 7.41 2.59 -12.62
CA ARG A 22 7.54 3.09 -11.25
C ARG A 22 6.20 3.46 -10.64
N LEU A 23 5.34 4.15 -11.40
CA LEU A 23 4.02 4.59 -10.97
C LEU A 23 3.13 3.40 -10.66
N GLU A 24 3.08 2.40 -11.55
CA GLU A 24 2.31 1.18 -11.33
C GLU A 24 2.70 0.52 -10.01
N ARG A 25 4.01 0.37 -9.77
CA ARG A 25 4.51 -0.25 -8.54
C ARG A 25 4.20 0.58 -7.31
N VAL A 26 4.57 1.86 -7.28
CA VAL A 26 4.49 2.65 -6.03
C VAL A 26 3.07 3.05 -5.68
N LEU A 27 2.22 3.32 -6.68
CA LEU A 27 0.80 3.59 -6.44
C LEU A 27 0.01 2.33 -6.11
N THR A 28 0.61 1.14 -6.25
CA THR A 28 0.06 -0.11 -5.72
C THR A 28 0.56 -0.38 -4.30
N THR A 29 1.86 -0.24 -4.05
CA THR A 29 2.47 -0.64 -2.77
C THR A 29 2.21 0.35 -1.63
N ASP A 30 2.20 1.65 -1.89
CA ASP A 30 1.98 2.68 -0.86
C ASP A 30 0.57 2.58 -0.23
N PRO A 31 -0.54 2.63 -1.00
CA PRO A 31 -1.86 2.39 -0.41
C PRO A 31 -2.06 0.94 0.04
N GLY A 32 -1.41 -0.02 -0.62
CA GLY A 32 -1.41 -1.43 -0.22
C GLY A 32 -0.93 -1.62 1.22
N MET A 33 0.12 -0.90 1.64
CA MET A 33 0.61 -0.90 3.02
C MET A 33 -0.45 -0.44 4.01
N GLY A 34 -1.25 0.56 3.65
CA GLY A 34 -2.38 1.01 4.44
C GLY A 34 -3.40 -0.10 4.67
N VAL A 35 -3.79 -0.82 3.61
CA VAL A 35 -4.72 -1.94 3.71
C VAL A 35 -4.15 -3.06 4.58
N ILE A 36 -2.89 -3.46 4.33
CA ILE A 36 -2.21 -4.52 5.10
C ILE A 36 -2.19 -4.16 6.59
N ARG A 37 -1.78 -2.93 6.92
CA ARG A 37 -1.70 -2.45 8.30
C ARG A 37 -3.05 -2.51 9.03
N HIS A 38 -4.13 -2.09 8.38
CA HIS A 38 -5.46 -2.11 9.01
C HIS A 38 -6.05 -3.52 9.05
N ALA A 39 -5.77 -4.36 8.05
CA ALA A 39 -6.19 -5.76 8.07
C ALA A 39 -5.52 -6.53 9.22
N ASP A 40 -4.22 -6.30 9.44
CA ASP A 40 -3.44 -6.86 10.56
C ASP A 40 -3.98 -6.38 11.92
N ALA A 41 -4.40 -5.12 12.01
CA ALA A 41 -5.07 -4.58 13.21
C ALA A 41 -6.50 -5.12 13.44
N GLY A 42 -7.02 -5.98 12.55
CA GLY A 42 -8.31 -6.65 12.72
C GLY A 42 -9.52 -5.93 12.11
N TYR A 43 -9.31 -4.92 11.25
CA TYR A 43 -10.43 -4.22 10.61
C TYR A 43 -11.04 -5.06 9.48
N GLU A 44 -12.30 -5.48 9.64
CA GLU A 44 -13.04 -6.31 8.67
C GLU A 44 -13.10 -5.69 7.27
N LEU A 45 -13.30 -4.36 7.20
CA LEU A 45 -13.31 -3.65 5.93
C LEU A 45 -11.97 -3.78 5.18
N ALA A 46 -10.85 -3.68 5.90
CA ALA A 46 -9.53 -3.81 5.29
C ALA A 46 -9.26 -5.25 4.82
N GLN A 47 -9.70 -6.26 5.59
CA GLN A 47 -9.62 -7.66 5.18
C GLN A 47 -10.44 -7.95 3.92
N LYS A 48 -11.65 -7.36 3.83
CA LYS A 48 -12.48 -7.43 2.62
C LYS A 48 -11.79 -6.78 1.43
N VAL A 49 -11.25 -5.57 1.58
CA VAL A 49 -10.52 -4.87 0.51
C VAL A 49 -9.29 -5.67 0.07
N ALA A 50 -8.54 -6.26 1.00
CA ALA A 50 -7.39 -7.10 0.69
C ALA A 50 -7.79 -8.29 -0.20
N LYS A 51 -8.90 -8.96 0.12
CA LYS A 51 -9.44 -10.07 -0.69
C LYS A 51 -9.91 -9.60 -2.08
N GLU A 52 -10.65 -8.50 -2.15
CA GLU A 52 -11.19 -7.96 -3.41
C GLU A 52 -10.11 -7.48 -4.37
N LYS A 53 -9.00 -6.96 -3.83
CA LYS A 53 -7.87 -6.42 -4.61
C LYS A 53 -6.70 -7.39 -4.77
N GLY A 54 -6.81 -8.61 -4.24
CA GLY A 54 -5.76 -9.63 -4.33
C GLY A 54 -4.48 -9.26 -3.58
N ILE A 55 -4.58 -8.47 -2.51
CA ILE A 55 -3.43 -8.09 -1.68
C ILE A 55 -3.03 -9.29 -0.83
N VAL A 56 -1.78 -9.72 -0.97
CA VAL A 56 -1.25 -10.87 -0.23
C VAL A 56 -0.95 -10.49 1.22
N ILE A 57 -1.61 -11.16 2.16
CA ILE A 57 -1.33 -11.07 3.60
C ILE A 57 -0.85 -12.46 4.06
N PRO A 58 0.46 -12.68 4.27
CA PRO A 58 1.01 -14.03 4.50
C PRO A 58 0.45 -14.76 5.72
N MET A 59 -0.03 -14.02 6.72
CA MET A 59 -0.56 -14.59 7.96
C MET A 59 -2.01 -15.08 7.82
N ASN A 60 -2.73 -14.64 6.79
CA ASN A 60 -4.08 -15.12 6.50
C ASN A 60 -3.99 -16.32 5.57
N LYS A 61 -4.45 -17.48 6.04
CA LYS A 61 -4.61 -18.69 5.22
C LYS A 61 -5.78 -18.56 4.26
#